data_AF-A0A967LVZ3-F1
#
_entry.id   AF-A0A967LVZ3-F1
#
_cell.length_a   1.000
_cell.length_b   1.000
_cell.length_c   1.000
_cell.angle_alpha   90.00
_cell.angle_beta   90.00
_cell.angle_gamma   90.00
#
_symmetry.space_group_name_H-M   'P 1'
#
loop_
_entity.id
_entity.type
_entity.pdbx_description
1 polymer ?
#
loop_
_entity_poly.entity_id
_entity_poly.type
_entity_poly.pdbx_seq_one_letter_code
_entity_poly.pdbx_strand_id
1 'polypeptide(L)' 'MKIIWHRKLLIWATLSISLLFLFKLHSKTYASSEAKLVASDGAAYDWFGYVVSISGDVALVGADSNDDK' A
#
# COMPACT_ATOMS: atom_id res chain seq x y z
N MET A 1 45.81 26.32 16.15
CA MET A 1 44.43 26.69 15.75
C MET A 1 43.80 25.61 14.85
N LYS A 2 43.55 24.39 15.37
CA LYS A 2 42.99 23.27 14.56
C LYS A 2 41.90 22.46 15.26
N ILE A 3 41.60 22.78 16.52
CA ILE A 3 40.72 21.96 17.39
C ILE A 3 39.27 22.50 17.43
N ILE A 4 39.07 23.78 17.08
CA ILE A 4 37.74 24.43 17.12
C ILE A 4 36.82 23.93 15.98
N TRP A 5 37.39 23.48 14.86
CA TRP A 5 36.63 22.96 13.71
C TRP A 5 36.02 21.58 13.97
N HIS A 6 36.74 20.70 14.68
CA HIS A 6 36.28 19.32 14.91
C HIS A 6 35.09 19.23 15.87
N ARG A 7 34.98 20.14 16.85
CA ARG A 7 33.86 20.12 17.82
C ARG A 7 32.56 20.72 17.24
N LYS A 8 32.66 21.63 16.25
CA LYS A 8 31.49 22.17 15.54
C LYS A 8 30.86 21.17 14.57
N LEU A 9 31.68 20.31 13.96
CA LEU A 9 31.25 19.28 13.00
C LEU A 9 30.31 18.22 13.64
N LEU A 10 30.58 17.84 14.89
CA LEU A 10 29.79 16.85 15.64
C LEU A 10 28.37 17.35 15.99
N ILE A 11 28.20 18.65 16.24
CA ILE A 11 26.90 19.25 16.59
C ILE A 11 26.00 19.37 15.36
N TRP A 12 26.58 19.56 14.17
CA TRP A 12 25.83 19.61 12.92
C TRP A 12 25.44 18.23 12.40
N ALA A 13 26.26 17.21 12.66
CA ALA A 13 25.97 15.84 12.24
C ALA A 13 24.74 15.25 12.96
N THR A 14 24.53 15.54 14.24
CA THR A 14 23.39 15.00 15.00
C THR A 14 22.06 15.68 14.67
N LEU A 15 22.09 16.97 14.33
CA LEU A 15 20.89 17.73 13.97
C LEU A 15 20.31 17.27 12.62
N SER A 16 21.16 16.87 11.66
CA SER A 16 20.72 16.34 10.37
C SER A 16 20.11 14.94 10.48
N ILE A 17 20.62 14.09 11.38
CA ILE A 17 20.14 12.71 11.55
C ILE A 17 18.76 12.69 12.23
N SER A 18 18.51 13.59 13.19
CA SER A 18 17.21 13.71 13.88
C SER A 18 16.12 14.26 12.96
N LEU A 19 16.46 15.21 12.08
CA LEU A 19 15.55 15.75 11.06
C LEU A 19 15.15 14.70 10.00
N LEU A 20 16.05 13.76 9.69
CA LEU A 20 15.81 12.68 8.73
C LEU A 20 14.75 11.66 9.21
N PHE A 21 14.66 11.45 10.53
CA PHE A 21 13.77 10.45 11.13
C PHE A 21 12.33 10.94 11.25
N LEU A 22 12.12 12.24 11.48
CA LEU A 22 10.79 12.83 11.66
C LEU A 22 10.03 13.05 10.34
N PHE A 23 10.72 13.09 9.19
CA PHE A 23 10.07 13.31 7.89
C PHE A 23 9.51 12.03 7.24
N LYS A 24 9.64 10.87 7.89
CA LYS A 24 9.20 9.59 7.34
C LYS A 24 7.74 9.24 7.68
N LEU A 25 6.85 10.23 7.79
CA LEU A 25 5.42 9.97 7.65
C LEU A 25 5.07 10.06 6.16
N HIS A 26 5.39 9.00 5.42
CA HIS A 26 4.74 8.82 4.13
C HIS A 26 3.28 8.53 4.47
N SER A 27 2.41 9.51 4.29
CA SER A 27 0.99 9.21 4.14
C SER A 27 0.91 8.14 3.04
N LYS A 28 0.55 6.90 3.40
CA LYS A 28 0.18 5.90 2.41
C LYS A 28 -1.11 6.42 1.77
N THR A 29 -0.95 7.28 0.78
CA THR A 29 -2.02 7.63 -0.13
C THR A 29 -2.21 6.38 -0.97
N TYR A 30 -3.16 5.54 -0.58
CA TYR A 30 -3.66 4.53 -1.48
C TYR A 30 -4.35 5.29 -2.62
N ALA A 31 -3.64 5.51 -3.73
CA ALA A 31 -4.30 5.88 -4.96
C ALA A 31 -5.25 4.73 -5.28
N SER A 32 -6.54 4.87 -4.98
CA SER A 32 -7.54 3.85 -5.29
C SER A 32 -7.79 3.89 -6.79
N SER A 33 -6.92 3.24 -7.56
CA SER A 33 -7.28 2.85 -8.92
C SER A 33 -8.35 1.78 -8.79
N GLU A 34 -9.62 2.17 -8.90
CA GLU A 34 -10.74 1.23 -8.93
C GLU A 34 -10.60 0.37 -10.18
N ALA A 35 -10.23 -0.89 -9.99
CA ALA A 35 -10.26 -1.89 -11.05
C ALA A 35 -11.65 -2.53 -11.07
N LYS A 36 -12.31 -2.51 -12.23
CA LYS A 36 -13.52 -3.31 -12.42
C LYS A 36 -13.12 -4.76 -12.60
N LEU A 37 -13.47 -5.60 -11.63
CA LEU A 37 -13.34 -7.04 -11.74
C LEU A 37 -14.54 -7.60 -12.52
N VAL A 38 -14.27 -8.44 -13.51
CA VAL A 38 -15.26 -9.18 -14.31
C VAL A 38 -14.90 -10.66 -14.27
N ALA A 39 -15.89 -11.53 -14.43
CA ALA A 39 -15.64 -12.96 -14.59
C ALA A 39 -14.74 -13.21 -15.83
N SER A 40 -13.85 -14.20 -15.75
CA SER A 40 -12.88 -14.49 -16.81
C SER A 40 -13.51 -15.04 -18.10
N ASP A 41 -14.61 -15.77 -17.96
CA ASP A 41 -15.43 -16.33 -19.05
C ASP A 41 -16.43 -15.32 -19.62
N GLY A 42 -16.77 -14.27 -18.87
CA GLY A 42 -17.77 -13.28 -19.24
C GLY A 42 -19.19 -13.85 -19.33
N ALA A 43 -19.45 -14.99 -18.67
CA ALA A 43 -20.74 -15.67 -18.73
C ALA A 43 -21.85 -14.80 -18.12
N ALA A 44 -22.94 -14.66 -18.87
CA ALA A 44 -24.11 -13.94 -18.39
C ALA A 44 -24.89 -14.85 -17.43
N TYR A 45 -25.52 -14.25 -16.41
CA TYR A 45 -26.36 -14.92 -15.41
C TYR A 45 -25.64 -15.72 -14.32
N ASP A 46 -24.30 -15.83 -14.36
CA ASP A 46 -23.50 -16.50 -13.32
C ASP A 46 -23.39 -15.72 -12.00
N TRP A 47 -23.91 -14.50 -11.99
CA TRP A 47 -23.97 -13.61 -10.82
C TRP A 47 -22.61 -13.45 -10.12
N PHE A 48 -21.56 -13.22 -10.90
CA PHE A 48 -20.24 -12.87 -10.37
C PHE A 48 -20.35 -11.68 -9.40
N GLY A 49 -19.82 -11.85 -8.18
CA GLY A 49 -19.92 -10.86 -7.11
C GLY A 49 -21.14 -11.02 -6.21
N TYR A 50 -21.93 -12.09 -6.35
CA TYR A 50 -23.08 -12.36 -5.46
C TYR A 50 -22.67 -12.55 -3.99
N VAL A 51 -21.51 -13.17 -3.77
CA VAL A 51 -20.91 -13.35 -2.44
C VAL A 51 -19.44 -12.92 -2.43
N VAL A 52 -19.03 -12.23 -1.37
CA VAL A 52 -17.66 -11.73 -1.20
C VAL A 52 -17.17 -11.99 0.23
N SER A 53 -15.94 -12.49 0.36
CA SER A 53 -15.22 -12.61 1.63
C SER A 53 -13.84 -11.98 1.51
N ILE A 54 -13.40 -11.25 2.53
CA ILE A 54 -12.13 -10.52 2.52
C ILE A 54 -11.31 -10.92 3.75
N SER A 55 -10.05 -11.25 3.53
CA SER A 55 -9.08 -11.52 4.59
C SER A 55 -7.72 -10.91 4.23
N GLY A 56 -7.28 -9.91 5.00
CA GLY A 56 -6.08 -9.14 4.69
C GLY A 56 -6.19 -8.46 3.33
N ASP A 57 -5.22 -8.74 2.46
CA ASP A 57 -5.14 -8.21 1.09
C ASP A 57 -5.81 -9.14 0.04
N VAL A 58 -6.49 -10.20 0.48
CA VAL A 58 -7.12 -11.19 -0.40
C VAL A 58 -8.64 -11.06 -0.32
N ALA A 59 -9.28 -10.95 -1.48
CA ALA A 59 -10.72 -11.04 -1.64
C ALA A 59 -11.06 -12.33 -2.41
N LEU A 60 -12.01 -13.09 -1.89
CA LEU A 60 -12.67 -14.20 -2.57
C LEU A 60 -14.02 -13.71 -3.08
N VAL A 61 -14.25 -13.87 -4.38
CA VAL A 61 -15.47 -13.44 -5.08
C VAL A 61 -16.13 -14.66 -5.71
N GLY A 62 -17.37 -14.94 -5.30
CA GLY A 62 -18.15 -16.08 -5.82
C GLY A 62 -19.07 -15.70 -6.97
N ALA A 63 -19.48 -16.71 -7.72
CA ALA A 63 -20.46 -16.67 -8.80
C ALA A 63 -21.49 -17.79 -8.53
N ASP A 64 -22.63 -17.43 -7.95
CA ASP A 64 -23.61 -18.38 -7.37
C ASP A 64 -24.29 -19.26 -8.43
N SER A 65 -24.41 -18.74 -9.66
CA SER A 65 -25.08 -19.40 -10.77
C SER A 65 -24.12 -19.99 -11.79
N ASN A 66 -22.80 -20.00 -11.52
CA ASN A 66 -21.82 -20.62 -12.41
C ASN A 66 -22.03 -22.14 -12.46
N ASP A 67 -22.73 -22.61 -13.49
CA ASP A 67 -22.94 -24.03 -13.78
C ASP A 67 -21.90 -24.59 -14.76
N ASP A 68 -21.06 -23.71 -15.33
CA ASP A 68 -19.98 -24.05 -16.25
C ASP A 68 -18.74 -24.59 -15.49
N LYS A 69 -18.20 -25.72 -15.98
CA LYS A 69 -16.96 -26.37 -15.53
C LYS A 69 -16.00 -26.52 -16.69
#